data_AF-A0A949HE69-F1
#
_entry.id   AF-A0A949HE69-F1
#
_cell.length_a   1.000
_cell.length_b   1.000
_cell.length_c   1.000
_cell.angle_alpha   90.00
_cell.angle_beta   90.00
_cell.angle_gamma   90.00
#
_symmetry.space_group_name_H-M   'P 1'
#
loop_
_entity.id
_entity.type
_entity.pdbx_description
1 polymer ?
#
loop_
_entity_poly.entity_id
_entity_poly.type
_entity_poly.pdbx_seq_one_letter_code
_entity_poly.pdbx_strand_id
1 'polypeptide(L)'
;MQRRAMILACVSGMLLGACRFAPQAGAQPDRAMLAAQAPSRLHVPMVRGAAGDGCAACAQPHATIIAGLDEVQFPLVMSRVAADSSLYAPLIWASAQATGGDRTGLAGTLPSPGWIGQIDRGRVVVWAGHEGAWTQGSDARRDNDVFRQRVIAWLLAGGTRLGFTAGHGEWLTLADLSPHLRTWLEATGVQLRALTAPLDEALLATVDALVFGNPWGAVADGELDALDRYVRAGGGVLATGLGWSWRASHDDPQAVQYPLQRLGMRLGFAVMDGGIEDPADAAGVPAMPTYALRPLAAYAPMRVVVLTGTDVARVVGLAAAALASGERVLFVIEGERMGLALPTEDWALLADPVGAVAALDRIYRAELELAGSVRPPFGGEMVWLVPRDAPDAAWWMHSGNPIVFQRAAARQELIPRFNGEGHPGWGIAHEHGHNMHAAANDLYVPEVTVEVWPNVFGLWSYRQNGWNWAAQMGAGLFAAGHAYHARATPAFADLAADPFILLGCFDLLIGTHGWDGMRTMLTQAARDAADGMAAGDDAARLAYLVERLSAGYQRDLTPLFRHWGFAVSAASAAVTAQWPATPLTP
;
A
#
# COMPACT_ATOMS: atom_id res chain seq x y z
N MET A 1 31.53 1.96 26.71
CA MET A 1 31.84 2.79 25.52
C MET A 1 31.19 2.30 24.21
N GLN A 2 30.43 1.20 24.17
CA GLN A 2 29.69 0.73 22.98
C GLN A 2 28.22 1.20 22.87
N ARG A 3 27.71 2.00 23.82
CA ARG A 3 26.30 2.49 23.82
C ARG A 3 26.06 3.80 23.06
N ARG A 4 27.09 4.45 22.51
CA ARG A 4 26.96 5.73 21.77
C ARG A 4 26.89 5.60 20.24
N ALA A 5 27.15 4.40 19.69
CA ALA A 5 27.18 4.21 18.23
C ALA A 5 25.80 3.96 17.59
N MET A 6 24.78 3.63 18.38
CA MET A 6 23.50 3.12 17.86
C MET A 6 22.49 4.22 17.52
N ILE A 7 22.57 5.39 18.19
CA ILE A 7 21.73 6.56 17.90
C ILE A 7 22.06 7.17 16.52
N LEU A 8 23.30 7.02 16.04
CA LEU A 8 23.71 7.51 14.72
C LEU A 8 23.25 6.64 13.54
N ALA A 9 22.78 5.41 13.78
CA ALA A 9 22.42 4.48 12.71
C ALA A 9 21.06 4.81 12.06
N CYS A 10 20.12 5.43 12.79
CA CYS A 10 18.94 6.06 12.17
C CYS A 10 19.29 7.35 11.41
N VAL A 11 20.47 7.95 11.65
CA VAL A 11 20.80 9.32 11.22
C VAL A 11 21.76 9.40 10.02
N SER A 12 22.45 8.31 9.64
CA SER A 12 23.52 8.39 8.62
C SER A 12 23.16 7.86 7.22
N GLY A 13 21.95 7.32 7.02
CA GLY A 13 21.57 6.65 5.75
C GLY A 13 20.98 7.52 4.65
N MET A 14 20.66 8.80 4.90
CA MET A 14 19.88 9.64 3.96
C MET A 14 20.55 10.95 3.52
N LEU A 15 21.80 11.19 3.89
CA LEU A 15 22.56 12.36 3.41
C LEU A 15 23.54 11.94 2.32
N LEU A 16 23.08 11.92 1.06
CA LEU A 16 23.88 12.23 -0.16
C LEU A 16 22.98 12.15 -1.40
N GLY A 17 22.54 13.31 -1.91
CA GLY A 17 21.79 13.37 -3.16
C GLY A 17 21.21 14.72 -3.59
N ALA A 18 21.75 15.86 -3.15
CA ALA A 18 21.28 17.17 -3.63
C ALA A 18 22.03 17.58 -4.92
N CYS A 19 21.46 17.28 -6.09
CA CYS A 19 21.87 17.90 -7.34
C CYS A 19 21.17 19.26 -7.51
N ARG A 20 21.98 20.32 -7.58
CA ARG A 20 21.57 21.71 -7.81
C ARG A 20 20.99 21.89 -9.22
N PHE A 21 19.87 22.61 -9.32
CA PHE A 21 19.52 23.37 -10.52
C PHE A 21 19.15 24.80 -10.15
N ALA A 22 19.80 25.76 -10.80
CA ALA A 22 19.53 27.19 -10.71
C ALA A 22 18.38 27.58 -11.67
N PRO A 23 17.61 28.64 -11.39
CA PRO A 23 16.43 28.99 -12.17
C PRO A 23 16.81 29.87 -13.38
N GLN A 24 16.13 29.67 -14.51
CA GLN A 24 15.95 30.71 -15.52
C GLN A 24 14.46 30.99 -15.70
N ALA A 25 14.13 32.27 -15.61
CA ALA A 25 12.80 32.84 -15.77
C ALA A 25 12.44 33.02 -17.25
N GLY A 26 11.13 33.03 -17.54
CA GLY A 26 10.59 33.90 -18.59
C GLY A 26 9.54 33.31 -19.52
N ALA A 27 8.31 33.84 -19.39
CA ALA A 27 7.31 34.11 -20.42
C ALA A 27 6.36 32.99 -20.92
N GLN A 28 5.09 33.15 -20.55
CA GLN A 28 3.87 32.82 -21.31
C GLN A 28 3.38 34.08 -22.07
N PRO A 29 2.28 34.05 -22.89
CA PRO A 29 1.54 32.95 -23.52
C PRO A 29 1.21 33.23 -25.03
N ASP A 30 0.62 32.28 -25.78
CA ASP A 30 -0.77 32.38 -26.33
C ASP A 30 -1.17 31.30 -27.37
N ARG A 31 -2.42 30.86 -27.22
CA ARG A 31 -3.49 30.44 -28.18
C ARG A 31 -3.24 29.77 -29.56
N ALA A 32 -4.03 28.69 -29.75
CA ALA A 32 -4.97 28.40 -30.86
C ALA A 32 -4.63 27.36 -31.97
N MET A 33 -5.48 26.32 -31.98
CA MET A 33 -6.25 25.70 -33.09
C MET A 33 -5.60 25.19 -34.41
N LEU A 34 -6.03 23.94 -34.70
CA LEU A 34 -6.42 23.33 -35.98
C LEU A 34 -5.39 22.65 -36.91
N ALA A 35 -5.64 21.35 -37.07
CA ALA A 35 -5.85 20.62 -38.32
C ALA A 35 -4.65 20.21 -39.22
N ALA A 36 -4.44 18.89 -39.20
CA ALA A 36 -4.54 17.97 -40.35
C ALA A 36 -3.34 17.79 -41.32
N GLN A 37 -3.25 16.52 -41.74
CA GLN A 37 -2.61 15.94 -42.93
C GLN A 37 -1.17 15.41 -42.80
N ALA A 38 -1.11 14.06 -42.79
CA ALA A 38 -0.01 13.22 -43.26
C ALA A 38 0.06 13.25 -44.81
N PRO A 39 0.79 12.36 -45.52
CA PRO A 39 1.92 11.50 -45.15
C PRO A 39 3.10 11.60 -46.15
N SER A 40 4.27 11.02 -45.85
CA SER A 40 5.02 10.25 -46.86
C SER A 40 6.15 9.42 -46.25
N ARG A 41 6.16 8.16 -46.67
CA ARG A 41 7.22 7.14 -46.51
C ARG A 41 8.46 7.57 -47.30
N LEU A 42 9.67 7.12 -46.92
CA LEU A 42 10.39 6.01 -47.57
C LEU A 42 11.88 5.92 -47.13
N HIS A 43 12.28 4.68 -46.87
CA HIS A 43 13.58 4.02 -47.10
C HIS A 43 14.91 4.41 -46.43
N VAL A 44 15.37 3.40 -45.68
CA VAL A 44 16.72 2.96 -45.29
C VAL A 44 17.67 2.79 -46.51
N PRO A 45 18.98 2.95 -46.33
CA PRO A 45 19.85 1.77 -46.50
C PRO A 45 20.95 1.61 -45.44
N MET A 46 21.25 0.35 -45.16
CA MET A 46 22.41 -0.15 -44.39
C MET A 46 23.75 0.23 -45.01
N VAL A 47 24.80 0.40 -44.19
CA VAL A 47 26.15 -0.18 -44.42
C VAL A 47 26.83 -0.51 -43.09
N ARG A 48 27.52 -1.66 -43.08
CA ARG A 48 28.32 -2.31 -42.02
C ARG A 48 29.68 -1.63 -41.77
N GLY A 49 30.26 -1.81 -40.58
CA GLY A 49 31.73 -1.98 -40.46
C GLY A 49 32.43 -1.57 -39.15
N ALA A 50 32.71 -2.58 -38.32
CA ALA A 50 33.94 -2.81 -37.53
C ALA A 50 34.33 -1.93 -36.30
N ALA A 51 34.18 -2.58 -35.13
CA ALA A 51 35.17 -2.87 -34.08
C ALA A 51 36.04 -1.76 -33.44
N GLY A 52 35.96 -1.66 -32.11
CA GLY A 52 36.97 -1.00 -31.25
C GLY A 52 36.48 -0.71 -29.82
N ASP A 53 36.58 -1.71 -28.95
CA ASP A 53 36.75 -1.70 -27.49
C ASP A 53 36.07 -0.66 -26.57
N GLY A 54 35.29 -1.19 -25.61
CA GLY A 54 35.31 -0.67 -24.22
C GLY A 54 33.98 -0.23 -23.61
N CYS A 55 33.09 -1.17 -23.25
CA CYS A 55 32.39 -1.16 -21.95
C CYS A 55 31.58 -2.46 -21.77
N ALA A 56 32.11 -3.40 -21.00
CA ALA A 56 31.42 -4.63 -20.59
C ALA A 56 30.66 -4.40 -19.27
N ALA A 57 29.62 -3.58 -19.32
CA ALA A 57 28.55 -3.48 -18.31
C ALA A 57 27.48 -2.56 -18.89
N CYS A 58 26.21 -2.96 -18.83
CA CYS A 58 25.03 -2.25 -19.38
C CYS A 58 24.71 -2.51 -20.86
N ALA A 59 24.28 -3.73 -21.19
CA ALA A 59 23.26 -3.98 -22.24
C ALA A 59 22.86 -5.46 -22.29
N GLN A 60 21.92 -5.90 -21.46
CA GLN A 60 20.93 -6.97 -21.74
C GLN A 60 19.91 -7.00 -20.57
N PRO A 61 18.61 -6.70 -20.78
CA PRO A 61 17.57 -7.17 -19.87
C PRO A 61 17.11 -8.55 -20.35
N HIS A 62 17.52 -9.56 -19.59
CA HIS A 62 17.18 -10.95 -19.76
C HIS A 62 15.68 -11.17 -19.50
N ALA A 63 14.91 -11.47 -20.55
CA ALA A 63 13.63 -12.14 -20.41
C ALA A 63 13.89 -13.66 -20.47
N THR A 64 13.53 -14.39 -19.41
CA THR A 64 13.51 -15.86 -19.46
C THR A 64 12.13 -16.34 -19.01
N ILE A 65 11.47 -17.01 -19.95
CA ILE A 65 10.13 -17.57 -19.88
C ILE A 65 10.13 -18.84 -18.99
N ILE A 66 9.07 -19.02 -18.21
CA ILE A 66 8.75 -20.30 -17.53
C ILE A 66 8.48 -21.37 -18.60
N ALA A 67 9.36 -22.37 -18.66
CA ALA A 67 9.11 -23.64 -19.34
C ALA A 67 8.38 -24.58 -18.37
N GLY A 68 7.33 -25.26 -18.81
CA GLY A 68 6.62 -26.30 -18.04
C GLY A 68 5.36 -25.84 -17.30
N LEU A 69 4.31 -25.47 -18.05
CA LEU A 69 2.94 -25.30 -17.53
C LEU A 69 2.18 -26.65 -17.45
N ASP A 70 2.91 -27.76 -17.38
CA ASP A 70 2.36 -29.13 -17.39
C ASP A 70 2.11 -29.69 -15.98
N GLU A 71 2.62 -29.03 -14.94
CA GLU A 71 2.33 -29.35 -13.54
C GLU A 71 2.41 -28.07 -12.69
N VAL A 72 1.28 -27.65 -12.11
CA VAL A 72 1.17 -26.44 -11.29
C VAL A 72 1.25 -26.82 -9.82
N GLN A 73 2.44 -26.69 -9.22
CA GLN A 73 2.62 -26.65 -7.77
C GLN A 73 3.24 -25.30 -7.41
N PHE A 74 2.56 -24.49 -6.59
CA PHE A 74 3.03 -23.14 -6.24
C PHE A 74 3.15 -22.90 -4.73
N PRO A 75 4.31 -22.34 -4.30
CA PRO A 75 4.48 -21.70 -3.02
C PRO A 75 4.19 -20.18 -3.04
N LEU A 76 3.45 -19.70 -2.03
CA LEU A 76 2.86 -18.35 -1.92
C LEU A 76 3.75 -17.30 -1.23
N VAL A 77 3.74 -16.08 -1.78
CA VAL A 77 4.04 -14.83 -1.07
C VAL A 77 2.73 -14.08 -0.87
N MET A 78 2.62 -13.44 0.30
CA MET A 78 1.45 -12.78 0.91
C MET A 78 0.32 -12.35 -0.05
N SER A 79 -0.60 -13.29 -0.25
CA SER A 79 -2.01 -13.03 -0.57
C SER A 79 -2.80 -13.29 0.72
N ARG A 80 -3.90 -12.56 0.94
CA ARG A 80 -4.83 -12.80 2.06
C ARG A 80 -5.50 -14.18 2.03
N VAL A 81 -5.28 -14.97 0.99
CA VAL A 81 -5.82 -16.32 0.89
C VAL A 81 -4.75 -17.30 1.34
N ALA A 82 -5.02 -17.99 2.45
CA ALA A 82 -4.16 -19.05 2.96
C ALA A 82 -3.98 -20.13 1.88
N ALA A 83 -2.74 -20.44 1.53
CA ALA A 83 -2.35 -21.35 0.43
C ALA A 83 -2.89 -22.77 0.57
N ASP A 84 -3.06 -23.20 1.81
CA ASP A 84 -3.62 -24.49 2.21
C ASP A 84 -5.15 -24.53 2.12
N SER A 85 -5.79 -23.40 1.78
CA SER A 85 -7.24 -23.29 1.58
C SER A 85 -7.68 -22.40 0.40
N SER A 86 -6.76 -21.90 -0.44
CA SER A 86 -7.08 -21.00 -1.56
C SER A 86 -7.31 -21.78 -2.86
N LEU A 87 -8.45 -21.60 -3.52
CA LEU A 87 -8.70 -22.15 -4.86
C LEU A 87 -7.83 -21.51 -5.96
N TYR A 88 -7.14 -20.39 -5.67
CA TYR A 88 -6.52 -19.51 -6.66
C TYR A 88 -5.09 -19.07 -6.30
N ALA A 89 -4.20 -19.08 -7.30
CA ALA A 89 -2.86 -18.52 -7.31
C ALA A 89 -2.81 -17.23 -8.15
N PRO A 90 -1.99 -16.22 -7.80
CA PRO A 90 -1.79 -15.04 -8.63
C PRO A 90 -0.98 -15.37 -9.90
N LEU A 91 -1.43 -14.87 -11.05
CA LEU A 91 -0.74 -14.96 -12.35
C LEU A 91 0.30 -13.88 -12.53
N ILE A 92 0.02 -12.69 -12.01
CA ILE A 92 0.92 -11.55 -12.15
C ILE A 92 0.86 -10.65 -10.92
N TRP A 93 1.80 -9.71 -10.79
CA TRP A 93 2.05 -9.01 -9.54
C TRP A 93 2.30 -7.54 -9.85
N ALA A 94 1.41 -6.63 -9.42
CA ALA A 94 1.58 -5.18 -9.60
C ALA A 94 2.99 -4.69 -9.18
N SER A 95 3.42 -3.50 -9.62
CA SER A 95 4.71 -2.97 -9.17
C SER A 95 4.74 -2.85 -7.64
N ALA A 96 5.94 -2.76 -7.05
CA ALA A 96 6.07 -2.55 -5.61
C ALA A 96 5.46 -1.22 -5.14
N GLN A 97 5.17 -0.30 -6.07
CA GLN A 97 4.53 0.99 -5.81
C GLN A 97 3.02 0.94 -6.01
N ALA A 98 2.49 -0.12 -6.61
CA ALA A 98 1.08 -0.25 -6.86
C ALA A 98 0.30 -0.45 -5.55
N THR A 99 -0.85 0.21 -5.49
CA THR A 99 -1.80 0.12 -4.40
C THR A 99 -3.04 -0.60 -4.92
N GLY A 100 -3.57 -1.51 -4.12
CA GLY A 100 -4.91 -2.04 -4.38
C GLY A 100 -5.91 -1.04 -3.85
N GLY A 101 -6.96 -0.73 -4.59
CA GLY A 101 -8.09 0.10 -4.13
C GLY A 101 -8.93 -0.58 -3.04
N ASP A 102 -8.48 -1.73 -2.55
CA ASP A 102 -8.84 -2.24 -1.23
C ASP A 102 -8.08 -1.41 -0.19
N ARG A 103 -8.80 -0.77 0.73
CA ARG A 103 -8.24 0.04 1.83
C ARG A 103 -7.33 -0.78 2.76
N THR A 104 -7.36 -2.10 2.63
CA THR A 104 -6.52 -3.05 3.33
C THR A 104 -5.40 -3.69 2.47
N GLY A 105 -5.31 -3.30 1.19
CA GLY A 105 -4.20 -3.63 0.30
C GLY A 105 -3.00 -2.76 0.60
N LEU A 106 -2.00 -3.35 1.25
CA LEU A 106 -0.77 -2.67 1.66
C LEU A 106 -0.04 -2.06 0.44
N ALA A 107 0.56 -0.88 0.58
CA ALA A 107 1.60 -0.47 -0.35
C ALA A 107 2.72 -1.53 -0.35
N GLY A 108 3.06 -2.08 -1.51
CA GLY A 108 4.01 -3.19 -1.62
C GLY A 108 3.43 -4.61 -1.55
N THR A 109 2.10 -4.80 -1.51
CA THR A 109 1.49 -6.15 -1.70
C THR A 109 1.56 -6.68 -3.13
N LEU A 110 2.18 -5.94 -4.06
CA LEU A 110 2.25 -6.28 -5.46
C LEU A 110 0.88 -6.72 -6.03
N PRO A 111 -0.26 -6.04 -5.73
CA PRO A 111 -1.60 -6.58 -5.96
C PRO A 111 -1.74 -7.24 -7.33
N SER A 112 -2.18 -8.49 -7.36
CA SER A 112 -2.32 -9.19 -8.63
C SER A 112 -3.55 -8.68 -9.38
N PRO A 113 -3.47 -8.33 -10.67
CA PRO A 113 -4.65 -8.10 -11.50
C PRO A 113 -5.22 -9.41 -12.07
N GLY A 114 -4.56 -10.55 -11.86
CA GLY A 114 -4.92 -11.82 -12.49
C GLY A 114 -4.70 -13.02 -11.57
N TRP A 115 -5.68 -13.90 -11.44
CA TRP A 115 -5.57 -15.12 -10.65
C TRP A 115 -5.93 -16.33 -11.50
N ILE A 116 -5.37 -17.47 -11.15
CA ILE A 116 -5.55 -18.75 -11.81
C ILE A 116 -5.82 -19.81 -10.76
N GLY A 117 -6.81 -20.67 -10.96
CA GLY A 117 -7.26 -21.61 -9.94
C GLY A 117 -7.93 -22.82 -10.51
N GLN A 118 -7.83 -23.94 -9.80
CA GLN A 118 -8.53 -25.16 -10.16
C GLN A 118 -9.63 -25.44 -9.15
N ILE A 119 -10.85 -25.67 -9.63
CA ILE A 119 -12.01 -26.00 -8.80
C ILE A 119 -12.50 -27.35 -9.25
N ASP A 120 -12.39 -28.35 -8.38
CA ASP A 120 -12.61 -29.74 -8.75
C ASP A 120 -11.79 -30.11 -10.00
N ARG A 121 -12.45 -30.39 -11.12
CA ARG A 121 -11.79 -30.68 -12.41
C ARG A 121 -11.62 -29.45 -13.31
N GLY A 122 -12.28 -28.34 -12.97
CA GLY A 122 -12.36 -27.12 -13.76
C GLY A 122 -11.22 -26.17 -13.56
N ARG A 123 -11.07 -25.26 -14.52
CA ARG A 123 -10.00 -24.27 -14.55
C ARG A 123 -10.61 -22.87 -14.60
N VAL A 124 -10.15 -21.99 -13.73
CA VAL A 124 -10.66 -20.62 -13.66
C VAL A 124 -9.51 -19.64 -13.70
N VAL A 125 -9.60 -18.64 -14.57
CA VAL A 125 -8.77 -17.45 -14.54
C VAL A 125 -9.66 -16.25 -14.26
N VAL A 126 -9.29 -15.47 -13.27
CA VAL A 126 -9.96 -14.21 -12.92
C VAL A 126 -9.03 -13.08 -13.32
N TRP A 127 -9.53 -12.11 -14.09
CA TRP A 127 -8.78 -10.94 -14.53
C TRP A 127 -9.52 -9.68 -14.10
N ALA A 128 -8.95 -8.97 -13.12
CA ALA A 128 -9.45 -7.69 -12.60
C ALA A 128 -8.86 -6.48 -13.35
N GLY A 129 -8.06 -6.70 -14.39
CA GLY A 129 -7.65 -5.65 -15.32
C GLY A 129 -8.76 -5.31 -16.32
N HIS A 130 -8.64 -4.16 -16.98
CA HIS A 130 -9.54 -3.80 -18.08
C HIS A 130 -9.48 -4.87 -19.17
N GLU A 131 -10.63 -5.20 -19.74
CA GLU A 131 -10.82 -6.15 -20.84
C GLU A 131 -10.01 -5.74 -22.07
N GLY A 132 -9.58 -4.47 -22.17
CA GLY A 132 -8.62 -3.99 -23.15
C GLY A 132 -7.31 -4.79 -23.19
N ALA A 133 -6.98 -5.55 -22.14
CA ALA A 133 -5.89 -6.52 -22.12
C ALA A 133 -6.11 -7.72 -23.07
N TRP A 134 -7.32 -7.94 -23.58
CA TRP A 134 -7.73 -9.05 -24.44
C TRP A 134 -8.15 -8.61 -25.85
N THR A 135 -8.17 -7.29 -26.11
CA THR A 135 -8.61 -6.70 -27.39
C THR A 135 -7.42 -6.20 -28.23
N GLN A 136 -7.72 -5.78 -29.46
CA GLN A 136 -6.72 -5.27 -30.42
C GLN A 136 -5.84 -4.12 -29.87
N GLY A 137 -6.37 -3.30 -28.96
CA GLY A 137 -5.69 -2.09 -28.47
C GLY A 137 -4.34 -2.36 -27.78
N SER A 138 -4.07 -3.61 -27.46
CA SER A 138 -2.88 -4.07 -26.73
C SER A 138 -2.08 -5.15 -27.47
N ASP A 139 -2.41 -5.42 -28.73
CA ASP A 139 -1.65 -6.29 -29.62
C ASP A 139 -0.25 -5.75 -29.88
N ALA A 140 0.72 -6.67 -30.04
CA ALA A 140 2.14 -6.35 -30.24
C ALA A 140 2.78 -5.46 -29.17
N ARG A 141 2.08 -5.17 -28.07
CA ARG A 141 2.64 -4.48 -26.92
C ARG A 141 3.24 -5.51 -25.98
N ARG A 142 4.56 -5.45 -25.82
CA ARG A 142 5.30 -6.29 -24.86
C ARG A 142 5.05 -7.79 -25.15
N ASP A 143 4.89 -8.59 -24.11
CA ASP A 143 4.64 -10.04 -24.20
C ASP A 143 3.16 -10.42 -24.00
N ASN A 144 2.23 -9.47 -24.22
CA ASN A 144 0.79 -9.68 -24.01
C ASN A 144 0.24 -10.85 -24.84
N ASP A 145 0.70 -11.01 -26.07
CA ASP A 145 0.26 -12.09 -26.96
C ASP A 145 0.65 -13.45 -26.38
N VAL A 146 1.89 -13.60 -25.90
CA VAL A 146 2.36 -14.83 -25.26
C VAL A 146 1.59 -15.12 -23.98
N PHE A 147 1.32 -14.11 -23.16
CA PHE A 147 0.52 -14.25 -21.94
C PHE A 147 -0.88 -14.78 -22.23
N ARG A 148 -1.61 -14.15 -23.16
CA ARG A 148 -2.97 -14.56 -23.53
C ARG A 148 -3.00 -15.99 -24.07
N GLN A 149 -2.07 -16.33 -24.96
CA GLN A 149 -1.97 -17.66 -25.55
C GLN A 149 -1.81 -18.73 -24.46
N ARG A 150 -0.96 -18.47 -23.46
CA ARG A 150 -0.74 -19.39 -22.33
C ARG A 150 -1.95 -19.52 -21.43
N VAL A 151 -2.61 -18.42 -21.09
CA VAL A 151 -3.85 -18.44 -20.29
C VAL A 151 -4.92 -19.27 -20.99
N ILE A 152 -5.15 -19.01 -22.29
CA ILE A 152 -6.18 -19.71 -23.05
C ILE A 152 -5.82 -21.20 -23.26
N ALA A 153 -4.57 -21.51 -23.58
CA ALA A 153 -4.11 -22.90 -23.69
C ALA A 153 -4.32 -23.67 -22.38
N TRP A 154 -4.02 -23.04 -21.25
CA TRP A 154 -4.23 -23.65 -19.94
C TRP A 154 -5.71 -23.88 -19.65
N LEU A 155 -6.57 -22.89 -19.90
CA LEU A 155 -8.03 -23.03 -19.73
C LEU A 155 -8.62 -24.15 -20.59
N LEU A 156 -8.13 -24.28 -21.83
CA LEU A 156 -8.57 -25.32 -22.76
C LEU A 156 -8.13 -26.72 -22.34
N ALA A 157 -6.97 -26.84 -21.68
CA ALA A 157 -6.46 -28.12 -21.18
C ALA A 157 -6.36 -29.23 -22.24
N GLY A 158 -5.98 -28.87 -23.46
CA GLY A 158 -5.94 -29.76 -24.62
C GLY A 158 -7.25 -29.84 -25.41
N GLY A 159 -8.33 -29.21 -24.92
CA GLY A 159 -9.55 -28.94 -25.69
C GLY A 159 -9.31 -27.97 -26.84
N THR A 160 -10.29 -27.89 -27.74
CA THR A 160 -10.19 -27.11 -28.98
C THR A 160 -11.42 -26.23 -29.23
N ARG A 161 -12.29 -26.03 -28.23
CA ARG A 161 -13.52 -25.25 -28.37
C ARG A 161 -13.54 -24.13 -27.34
N LEU A 162 -13.43 -22.88 -27.81
CA LEU A 162 -13.45 -21.69 -26.96
C LEU A 162 -14.73 -20.88 -27.22
N GLY A 163 -15.54 -20.73 -26.17
CA GLY A 163 -16.74 -19.91 -26.17
C GLY A 163 -16.48 -18.48 -25.71
N PHE A 164 -17.27 -17.54 -26.22
CA PHE A 164 -17.42 -16.18 -25.69
C PHE A 164 -18.88 -15.96 -25.37
N THR A 165 -19.22 -15.55 -24.14
CA THR A 165 -20.60 -15.26 -23.81
C THR A 165 -21.10 -14.05 -24.60
N ALA A 166 -22.37 -14.10 -24.97
CA ALA A 166 -23.09 -13.05 -25.65
C ALA A 166 -24.53 -13.00 -25.12
N GLY A 167 -25.12 -11.81 -25.08
CA GLY A 167 -26.53 -11.62 -24.71
C GLY A 167 -26.76 -11.04 -23.32
N HIS A 168 -25.68 -10.76 -22.57
CA HIS A 168 -25.72 -10.06 -21.28
C HIS A 168 -24.97 -8.74 -21.33
N GLY A 169 -24.89 -8.08 -22.50
CA GLY A 169 -24.17 -6.82 -22.64
C GLY A 169 -22.67 -6.93 -22.34
N GLU A 170 -22.05 -8.03 -22.74
CA GLU A 170 -20.62 -8.26 -22.59
C GLU A 170 -19.80 -7.19 -23.33
N TRP A 171 -18.77 -6.69 -22.66
CA TRP A 171 -17.79 -5.78 -23.27
C TRP A 171 -16.70 -6.51 -24.05
N LEU A 172 -16.38 -7.75 -23.65
CA LEU A 172 -15.44 -8.61 -24.38
C LEU A 172 -16.23 -9.73 -25.05
N THR A 173 -16.57 -9.52 -26.31
CA THR A 173 -17.19 -10.54 -27.15
C THR A 173 -16.16 -11.15 -28.11
N LEU A 174 -16.59 -12.17 -28.87
CA LEU A 174 -15.78 -12.72 -29.95
C LEU A 174 -15.37 -11.65 -30.98
N ALA A 175 -16.18 -10.61 -31.18
CA ALA A 175 -15.87 -9.53 -32.13
C ALA A 175 -14.71 -8.64 -31.66
N ASP A 176 -14.53 -8.51 -30.34
CA ASP A 176 -13.53 -7.63 -29.72
C ASP A 176 -12.17 -8.32 -29.54
N LEU A 177 -12.12 -9.65 -29.75
CA LEU A 177 -10.94 -10.47 -29.56
C LEU A 177 -9.75 -9.95 -30.37
N SER A 178 -8.60 -9.80 -29.70
CA SER A 178 -7.30 -9.53 -30.32
C SER A 178 -7.11 -10.30 -31.64
N PRO A 179 -6.87 -9.61 -32.77
CA PRO A 179 -6.52 -10.25 -34.04
C PRO A 179 -5.33 -11.21 -33.92
N HIS A 180 -4.30 -10.86 -33.15
CA HIS A 180 -3.15 -11.74 -32.92
C HIS A 180 -3.54 -13.03 -32.20
N LEU A 181 -4.34 -12.92 -31.14
CA LEU A 181 -4.83 -14.07 -30.40
C LEU A 181 -5.76 -14.93 -31.27
N ARG A 182 -6.66 -14.30 -32.03
CA ARG A 182 -7.54 -14.99 -32.99
C ARG A 182 -6.75 -15.80 -34.00
N THR A 183 -5.76 -15.18 -34.66
CA THR A 183 -4.92 -15.88 -35.64
C THR A 183 -4.19 -17.06 -35.01
N TRP A 184 -3.67 -16.90 -33.78
CA TRP A 184 -3.04 -18.02 -33.07
C TRP A 184 -4.03 -19.14 -32.73
N LEU A 185 -5.24 -18.82 -32.26
CA LEU A 185 -6.29 -19.79 -31.96
C LEU A 185 -6.70 -20.59 -33.21
N GLU A 186 -6.95 -19.89 -34.32
CA GLU A 186 -7.29 -20.52 -35.60
C GLU A 186 -6.14 -21.40 -36.12
N ALA A 187 -4.89 -20.93 -36.02
CA ALA A 187 -3.72 -21.70 -36.43
C ALA A 187 -3.46 -22.94 -35.55
N THR A 188 -3.89 -22.92 -34.29
CA THR A 188 -3.81 -24.06 -33.36
C THR A 188 -5.04 -24.97 -33.42
N GLY A 189 -5.97 -24.71 -34.34
CA GLY A 189 -7.16 -25.53 -34.55
C GLY A 189 -8.27 -25.32 -33.52
N VAL A 190 -8.20 -24.23 -32.73
CA VAL A 190 -9.26 -23.88 -31.77
C VAL A 190 -10.44 -23.26 -32.51
N GLN A 191 -11.62 -23.84 -32.28
CA GLN A 191 -12.91 -23.39 -32.78
C GLN A 191 -13.46 -22.30 -31.86
N LEU A 192 -13.75 -21.14 -32.42
CA LEU A 192 -14.29 -19.98 -31.71
C LEU A 192 -15.81 -19.93 -31.88
N ARG A 193 -16.53 -19.72 -30.78
CA ARG A 193 -18.01 -19.66 -30.80
C ARG A 193 -18.54 -18.54 -29.90
N ALA A 194 -19.50 -17.78 -30.40
CA ALA A 194 -20.34 -16.93 -29.56
C ALA A 194 -21.48 -17.76 -28.94
N LEU A 195 -21.66 -17.67 -27.63
CA LEU A 195 -22.70 -18.37 -26.88
C LEU A 195 -23.76 -17.35 -26.45
N THR A 196 -24.88 -17.32 -27.18
CA THR A 196 -26.01 -16.44 -26.86
C THR A 196 -26.79 -16.98 -25.67
N ALA A 197 -27.14 -16.10 -24.73
CA ALA A 197 -28.00 -16.38 -23.59
C ALA A 197 -29.30 -17.12 -23.99
N PRO A 198 -29.85 -17.99 -23.12
CA PRO A 198 -29.33 -18.33 -21.80
C PRO A 198 -28.18 -19.34 -21.80
N LEU A 199 -27.28 -19.25 -20.82
CA LEU A 199 -26.17 -20.20 -20.61
C LEU A 199 -26.65 -21.43 -19.83
N ASP A 200 -27.21 -22.41 -20.55
CA ASP A 200 -27.58 -23.70 -19.98
C ASP A 200 -26.48 -24.76 -20.14
N GLU A 201 -26.67 -25.93 -19.50
CA GLU A 201 -25.71 -27.03 -19.55
C GLU A 201 -25.48 -27.57 -20.96
N ALA A 202 -26.51 -27.58 -21.80
CA ALA A 202 -26.41 -28.08 -23.17
C ALA A 202 -25.54 -27.16 -24.03
N LEU A 203 -25.68 -25.85 -23.86
CA LEU A 203 -24.86 -24.85 -24.54
C LEU A 203 -23.42 -24.87 -24.04
N LEU A 204 -23.21 -24.93 -22.72
CA LEU A 204 -21.87 -24.97 -22.11
C LEU A 204 -21.10 -26.25 -22.48
N ALA A 205 -21.76 -27.39 -22.63
CA ALA A 205 -21.14 -28.64 -23.10
C ALA A 205 -20.56 -28.55 -24.52
N THR A 206 -20.93 -27.52 -25.29
CA THR A 206 -20.40 -27.30 -26.65
C THR A 206 -19.01 -26.67 -26.67
N VAL A 207 -18.47 -26.25 -25.53
CA VAL A 207 -17.14 -25.64 -25.41
C VAL A 207 -16.30 -26.32 -24.34
N ASP A 208 -14.98 -26.19 -24.44
CA ASP A 208 -14.01 -26.70 -23.47
C ASP A 208 -13.56 -25.58 -22.50
N ALA A 209 -13.52 -24.35 -23.00
CA ALA A 209 -13.30 -23.14 -22.21
C ALA A 209 -14.26 -22.02 -22.63
N LEU A 210 -14.55 -21.10 -21.71
CA LEU A 210 -15.46 -19.99 -21.88
C LEU A 210 -14.81 -18.67 -21.44
N VAL A 211 -14.98 -17.61 -22.23
CA VAL A 211 -14.68 -16.23 -21.83
C VAL A 211 -15.98 -15.57 -21.37
N PHE A 212 -16.03 -15.23 -20.08
CA PHE A 212 -17.09 -14.46 -19.44
C PHE A 212 -16.66 -12.99 -19.36
N GLY A 213 -16.93 -12.28 -20.45
CA GLY A 213 -16.30 -11.01 -20.81
C GLY A 213 -17.01 -9.76 -20.30
N ASN A 214 -16.99 -9.53 -18.99
CA ASN A 214 -17.62 -8.39 -18.32
C ASN A 214 -19.09 -8.16 -18.74
N PRO A 215 -20.02 -9.06 -18.38
CA PRO A 215 -21.46 -8.86 -18.57
C PRO A 215 -22.00 -7.67 -17.77
N TRP A 216 -22.64 -6.73 -18.47
CA TRP A 216 -23.33 -5.57 -17.88
C TRP A 216 -24.84 -5.79 -17.65
N GLY A 217 -25.41 -6.78 -18.32
CA GLY A 217 -26.80 -7.18 -18.20
C GLY A 217 -27.02 -8.18 -17.08
N ALA A 218 -28.30 -8.38 -16.74
CA ALA A 218 -28.68 -9.39 -15.76
C ALA A 218 -28.37 -10.81 -16.27
N VAL A 219 -27.75 -11.62 -15.41
CA VAL A 219 -27.55 -13.06 -15.62
C VAL A 219 -28.38 -13.80 -14.58
N ALA A 220 -29.22 -14.75 -15.01
CA ALA A 220 -30.10 -15.47 -14.10
C ALA A 220 -29.29 -16.41 -13.18
N ASP A 221 -29.77 -16.67 -11.96
CA ASP A 221 -29.09 -17.62 -11.05
C ASP A 221 -28.95 -19.01 -11.67
N GLY A 222 -29.95 -19.48 -12.44
CA GLY A 222 -29.87 -20.76 -13.13
C GLY A 222 -28.72 -20.87 -14.13
N GLU A 223 -28.33 -19.74 -14.76
CA GLU A 223 -27.18 -19.68 -15.67
C GLU A 223 -25.86 -19.67 -14.90
N LEU A 224 -25.79 -18.92 -13.79
CA LEU A 224 -24.62 -18.91 -12.90
C LEU A 224 -24.39 -20.28 -12.25
N ASP A 225 -25.46 -20.99 -11.91
CA ASP A 225 -25.41 -22.35 -11.36
C ASP A 225 -24.97 -23.35 -12.45
N ALA A 226 -25.41 -23.17 -13.70
CA ALA A 226 -24.94 -23.97 -14.82
C ALA A 226 -23.44 -23.74 -15.09
N LEU A 227 -22.96 -22.49 -14.98
CA LEU A 227 -21.54 -22.15 -15.07
C LEU A 227 -20.71 -22.78 -13.95
N ASP A 228 -21.19 -22.72 -12.69
CA ASP A 228 -20.53 -23.39 -11.56
C ASP A 228 -20.40 -24.90 -11.81
N ARG A 229 -21.50 -25.57 -12.22
CA ARG A 229 -21.46 -27.00 -12.57
C ARG A 229 -20.54 -27.29 -13.74
N TYR A 230 -20.55 -26.47 -14.78
CA TYR A 230 -19.66 -26.59 -15.94
C TYR A 230 -18.19 -26.53 -15.54
N VAL A 231 -17.81 -25.55 -14.71
CA VAL A 231 -16.44 -25.46 -14.17
C VAL A 231 -16.12 -26.73 -13.40
N ARG A 232 -16.91 -27.08 -12.38
CA ARG A 232 -16.63 -28.26 -11.53
C ARG A 232 -16.52 -29.57 -12.30
N ALA A 233 -17.23 -29.68 -13.43
CA ALA A 233 -17.18 -30.84 -14.33
C ALA A 233 -15.92 -30.93 -15.21
N GLY A 234 -15.12 -29.87 -15.31
CA GLY A 234 -13.89 -29.84 -16.13
C GLY A 234 -13.74 -28.62 -17.04
N GLY A 235 -14.76 -27.77 -17.12
CA GLY A 235 -14.76 -26.60 -17.99
C GLY A 235 -13.76 -25.53 -17.57
N GLY A 236 -13.17 -24.85 -18.56
CA GLY A 236 -12.37 -23.65 -18.36
C GLY A 236 -13.22 -22.38 -18.36
N VAL A 237 -12.96 -21.42 -17.46
CA VAL A 237 -13.56 -20.07 -17.47
C VAL A 237 -12.49 -18.99 -17.31
N LEU A 238 -12.46 -18.04 -18.25
CA LEU A 238 -11.84 -16.72 -18.07
C LEU A 238 -12.94 -15.73 -17.64
N ALA A 239 -12.94 -15.33 -16.37
CA ALA A 239 -13.80 -14.27 -15.86
C ALA A 239 -13.02 -12.95 -15.87
N THR A 240 -13.43 -11.98 -16.68
CA THR A 240 -12.78 -10.67 -16.75
C THR A 240 -13.80 -9.56 -16.53
N GLY A 241 -13.43 -8.52 -15.77
CA GLY A 241 -14.34 -7.39 -15.55
C GLY A 241 -13.86 -6.36 -14.53
N LEU A 242 -14.60 -5.26 -14.44
CA LEU A 242 -14.25 -4.06 -13.69
C LEU A 242 -15.30 -3.74 -12.62
N GLY A 243 -15.13 -4.26 -11.40
CA GLY A 243 -16.09 -4.03 -10.31
C GLY A 243 -16.28 -2.58 -9.91
N TRP A 244 -15.20 -1.79 -9.93
CA TRP A 244 -15.29 -0.35 -9.64
C TRP A 244 -16.21 0.37 -10.65
N SER A 245 -16.19 -0.06 -11.92
CA SER A 245 -17.00 0.54 -12.99
C SER A 245 -18.48 0.18 -12.86
N TRP A 246 -18.77 -1.08 -12.47
CA TRP A 246 -20.13 -1.50 -12.12
C TRP A 246 -20.72 -0.62 -11.02
N ARG A 247 -19.99 -0.46 -9.90
CA ARG A 247 -20.43 0.33 -8.74
C ARG A 247 -20.64 1.80 -9.09
N ALA A 248 -19.78 2.36 -9.94
CA ALA A 248 -19.93 3.74 -10.39
C ALA A 248 -21.19 3.96 -11.26
N SER A 249 -21.72 2.90 -11.88
CA SER A 249 -22.79 2.97 -12.86
C SER A 249 -24.14 2.40 -12.38
N HIS A 250 -24.18 1.79 -11.20
CA HIS A 250 -25.37 1.13 -10.63
C HIS A 250 -25.57 1.52 -9.16
N ASP A 251 -26.82 1.52 -8.71
CA ASP A 251 -27.18 1.65 -7.28
C ASP A 251 -26.91 0.33 -6.53
N ASP A 252 -25.64 -0.08 -6.55
CA ASP A 252 -25.13 -1.33 -6.00
C ASP A 252 -23.70 -1.12 -5.46
N PRO A 253 -23.54 -0.42 -4.34
CA PRO A 253 -22.24 0.03 -3.84
C PRO A 253 -21.31 -1.11 -3.43
N GLN A 254 -21.86 -2.30 -3.17
CA GLN A 254 -21.12 -3.52 -2.83
C GLN A 254 -20.95 -4.48 -4.01
N ALA A 255 -21.41 -4.09 -5.21
CA ALA A 255 -21.43 -4.93 -6.41
C ALA A 255 -22.14 -6.28 -6.21
N VAL A 256 -23.10 -6.40 -5.28
CA VAL A 256 -23.77 -7.69 -4.98
C VAL A 256 -24.64 -8.18 -6.13
N GLN A 257 -25.10 -7.28 -7.00
CA GLN A 257 -25.86 -7.61 -8.21
C GLN A 257 -24.96 -7.83 -9.43
N TYR A 258 -23.66 -7.50 -9.35
CA TYR A 258 -22.73 -7.67 -10.45
C TYR A 258 -22.59 -9.15 -10.81
N PRO A 259 -22.80 -9.58 -12.07
CA PRO A 259 -22.75 -10.99 -12.41
C PRO A 259 -21.40 -11.66 -12.11
N LEU A 260 -20.28 -10.94 -12.24
CA LEU A 260 -18.97 -11.47 -11.86
C LEU A 260 -18.82 -11.63 -10.34
N GLN A 261 -19.39 -10.74 -9.54
CA GLN A 261 -19.43 -10.91 -8.08
C GLN A 261 -20.25 -12.15 -7.72
N ARG A 262 -21.44 -12.31 -8.33
CA ARG A 262 -22.34 -13.44 -8.08
C ARG A 262 -21.77 -14.78 -8.56
N LEU A 263 -21.03 -14.80 -9.67
CA LEU A 263 -20.25 -15.96 -10.12
C LEU A 263 -19.08 -16.22 -9.17
N GLY A 264 -18.36 -15.17 -8.77
CA GLY A 264 -17.26 -15.26 -7.84
C GLY A 264 -17.65 -15.89 -6.52
N MET A 265 -18.80 -15.52 -5.93
CA MET A 265 -19.29 -16.13 -4.70
C MET A 265 -19.53 -17.64 -4.80
N ARG A 266 -19.76 -18.18 -6.00
CA ARG A 266 -19.89 -19.62 -6.26
C ARG A 266 -18.53 -20.30 -6.45
N LEU A 267 -17.61 -19.61 -7.12
CA LEU A 267 -16.29 -20.13 -7.48
C LEU A 267 -15.19 -19.78 -6.46
N GLY A 268 -15.50 -19.02 -5.41
CA GLY A 268 -14.54 -18.67 -4.36
C GLY A 268 -13.62 -17.49 -4.68
N PHE A 269 -14.11 -16.51 -5.45
CA PHE A 269 -13.46 -15.21 -5.61
C PHE A 269 -14.46 -14.06 -5.41
N ALA A 270 -13.98 -12.84 -5.16
CA ALA A 270 -14.82 -11.66 -5.04
C ALA A 270 -14.17 -10.48 -5.73
N VAL A 271 -14.99 -9.56 -6.20
CA VAL A 271 -14.59 -8.31 -6.81
C VAL A 271 -14.43 -7.25 -5.73
N MET A 272 -13.25 -6.63 -5.69
CA MET A 272 -12.90 -5.66 -4.64
C MET A 272 -13.64 -4.33 -4.77
N ASP A 273 -13.58 -3.55 -3.69
CA ASP A 273 -14.24 -2.25 -3.55
C ASP A 273 -13.55 -1.10 -4.33
N GLY A 274 -12.32 -1.31 -4.81
CA GLY A 274 -11.58 -0.32 -5.60
C GLY A 274 -10.72 -0.92 -6.73
N GLY A 275 -10.04 -0.05 -7.48
CA GLY A 275 -9.15 -0.42 -8.59
C GLY A 275 -7.69 -0.52 -8.16
N ILE A 276 -6.84 -1.21 -8.92
CA ILE A 276 -5.39 -1.21 -8.69
C ILE A 276 -4.79 0.04 -9.35
N GLU A 277 -4.10 0.86 -8.58
CA GLU A 277 -3.42 2.08 -9.06
C GLU A 277 -1.90 1.92 -8.95
N ASP A 278 -1.17 2.31 -10.00
CA ASP A 278 0.29 2.28 -10.03
C ASP A 278 0.86 3.68 -10.25
N PRO A 279 1.41 4.35 -9.21
CA PRO A 279 1.92 5.71 -9.32
C PRO A 279 3.22 5.80 -10.13
N ALA A 280 3.87 4.68 -10.47
CA ALA A 280 5.01 4.66 -11.38
C ALA A 280 4.62 4.99 -12.84
N ASP A 281 3.32 4.98 -13.16
CA ASP A 281 2.80 5.26 -14.50
C ASP A 281 2.69 6.79 -14.71
N ALA A 282 3.83 7.41 -15.04
CA ALA A 282 4.04 8.87 -15.10
C ALA A 282 3.29 9.61 -16.24
N ALA A 283 2.27 9.01 -16.88
CA ALA A 283 1.69 9.54 -18.12
C ALA A 283 0.29 10.19 -18.00
N GLY A 284 -0.35 10.21 -16.83
CA GLY A 284 -1.68 10.85 -16.68
C GLY A 284 -2.78 10.24 -17.58
N VAL A 285 -2.56 9.02 -18.07
CA VAL A 285 -3.53 8.22 -18.82
C VAL A 285 -3.67 6.91 -18.05
N PRO A 286 -4.88 6.45 -17.68
CA PRO A 286 -5.05 5.15 -17.06
C PRO A 286 -4.78 4.06 -18.11
N ALA A 287 -3.58 3.46 -18.14
CA ALA A 287 -3.33 2.31 -19.00
C ALA A 287 -2.17 1.39 -18.56
N MET A 288 -2.58 0.33 -17.86
CA MET A 288 -2.16 -1.08 -18.03
C MET A 288 -0.79 -1.50 -17.46
N PRO A 289 -0.76 -2.45 -16.51
CA PRO A 289 0.48 -2.85 -15.84
C PRO A 289 1.37 -3.74 -16.73
N THR A 290 2.70 -3.54 -16.66
CA THR A 290 3.73 -4.40 -17.27
C THR A 290 4.64 -4.96 -16.15
N TYR A 291 4.95 -6.26 -16.18
CA TYR A 291 5.59 -6.98 -15.07
C TYR A 291 6.99 -7.53 -15.36
N ALA A 292 7.77 -7.75 -14.28
CA ALA A 292 9.04 -8.48 -14.28
C ALA A 292 8.96 -9.71 -13.35
N LEU A 293 9.45 -10.87 -13.81
CA LEU A 293 9.38 -12.16 -13.11
C LEU A 293 10.73 -12.51 -12.43
N ARG A 294 10.70 -13.02 -11.19
CA ARG A 294 11.83 -13.74 -10.56
C ARG A 294 11.53 -15.25 -10.48
N PRO A 295 12.55 -16.14 -10.46
CA PRO A 295 12.35 -17.59 -10.42
C PRO A 295 11.71 -18.09 -9.12
N LEU A 296 10.81 -19.07 -9.25
CA LEU A 296 10.03 -19.70 -8.17
C LEU A 296 10.88 -20.30 -7.04
N ALA A 297 12.11 -20.75 -7.33
CA ALA A 297 13.03 -21.31 -6.34
C ALA A 297 13.44 -20.33 -5.22
N ALA A 298 13.16 -19.04 -5.37
CA ALA A 298 13.40 -18.03 -4.35
C ALA A 298 12.26 -17.92 -3.30
N TYR A 299 11.13 -18.59 -3.49
CA TYR A 299 9.93 -18.42 -2.66
C TYR A 299 9.47 -19.76 -2.07
N ALA A 300 9.55 -19.90 -0.75
CA ALA A 300 8.97 -21.02 -0.01
C ALA A 300 7.64 -20.56 0.62
N PRO A 301 6.54 -21.34 0.53
CA PRO A 301 5.24 -20.92 1.02
C PRO A 301 5.29 -20.87 2.54
N MET A 302 4.64 -19.87 3.13
CA MET A 302 4.50 -19.77 4.57
C MET A 302 3.04 -20.05 4.92
N ARG A 303 2.79 -21.05 5.78
CA ARG A 303 1.43 -21.26 6.35
C ARG A 303 1.09 -20.04 7.20
N VAL A 304 -0.15 -19.53 7.18
CA VAL A 304 -0.54 -18.39 8.03
C VAL A 304 -1.48 -18.90 9.11
N VAL A 305 -1.17 -18.61 10.37
CA VAL A 305 -2.02 -18.94 11.52
C VAL A 305 -2.50 -17.63 12.13
N VAL A 306 -3.80 -17.37 11.98
CA VAL A 306 -4.47 -16.21 12.58
C VAL A 306 -5.03 -16.60 13.94
N LEU A 307 -4.69 -15.81 14.95
CA LEU A 307 -5.06 -16.02 16.34
C LEU A 307 -6.05 -14.94 16.75
N THR A 308 -7.30 -15.36 16.95
CA THR A 308 -8.36 -14.52 17.50
C THR A 308 -8.65 -14.96 18.94
N GLY A 309 -8.49 -14.05 19.90
CA GLY A 309 -8.78 -14.31 21.32
C GLY A 309 -7.57 -14.65 22.22
N THR A 310 -7.85 -14.80 23.52
CA THR A 310 -6.89 -14.74 24.64
C THR A 310 -6.24 -16.08 25.02
N ASP A 311 -6.33 -17.13 24.20
CA ASP A 311 -5.76 -18.44 24.55
C ASP A 311 -4.25 -18.50 24.29
N VAL A 312 -3.49 -17.83 25.15
CA VAL A 312 -2.02 -17.75 25.12
C VAL A 312 -1.38 -19.15 25.09
N ALA A 313 -1.97 -20.14 25.76
CA ALA A 313 -1.41 -21.48 25.82
C ALA A 313 -1.50 -22.21 24.46
N ARG A 314 -2.64 -22.10 23.77
CA ARG A 314 -2.79 -22.62 22.40
C ARG A 314 -1.87 -21.90 21.42
N VAL A 315 -1.74 -20.58 21.57
CA VAL A 315 -0.91 -19.71 20.74
C VAL A 315 0.58 -20.11 20.80
N VAL A 316 1.13 -20.29 22.01
CA VAL A 316 2.54 -20.67 22.22
C VAL A 316 2.78 -22.12 21.80
N GLY A 317 1.82 -23.02 22.05
CA GLY A 317 1.92 -24.43 21.67
C GLY A 317 2.02 -24.65 20.15
N LEU A 318 1.28 -23.88 19.35
CA LEU A 318 1.33 -23.97 17.87
C LEU A 318 2.69 -23.55 17.30
N ALA A 319 3.32 -22.53 17.87
CA ALA A 319 4.64 -22.07 17.44
C ALA A 319 5.75 -23.05 17.83
N ALA A 320 5.70 -23.61 19.04
CA ALA A 320 6.65 -24.64 19.46
C ALA A 320 6.55 -25.90 18.57
N ALA A 321 5.34 -26.30 18.20
CA ALA A 321 5.12 -27.42 17.28
C ALA A 321 5.66 -27.13 15.86
N ALA A 322 5.39 -25.94 15.32
CA ALA A 322 5.91 -25.51 14.01
C ALA A 322 7.44 -25.44 13.98
N LEU A 323 8.06 -24.93 15.05
CA LEU A 323 9.51 -24.88 15.18
C LEU A 323 10.12 -26.28 15.26
N ALA A 324 9.49 -27.20 16.01
CA ALA A 324 9.94 -28.59 16.13
C ALA A 324 9.81 -29.39 14.83
N SER A 325 8.82 -29.07 13.99
CA SER A 325 8.63 -29.70 12.68
C SER A 325 9.45 -29.07 11.55
N GLY A 326 10.11 -27.93 11.80
CA GLY A 326 10.82 -27.15 10.77
C GLY A 326 9.88 -26.44 9.79
N GLU A 327 8.60 -26.29 10.15
CA GLU A 327 7.60 -25.66 9.31
C GLU A 327 7.71 -24.13 9.39
N ARG A 328 7.66 -23.45 8.23
CA ARG A 328 7.63 -21.99 8.17
C ARG A 328 6.18 -21.50 8.23
N VAL A 329 5.80 -20.97 9.38
CA VAL A 329 4.48 -20.40 9.64
C VAL A 329 4.60 -18.90 9.95
N LEU A 330 3.73 -18.07 9.37
CA LEU A 330 3.50 -16.70 9.79
C LEU A 330 2.39 -16.72 10.83
N PHE A 331 2.70 -16.32 12.05
CA PHE A 331 1.71 -16.15 13.10
C PHE A 331 1.21 -14.72 13.10
N VAL A 332 -0.11 -14.59 13.22
CA VAL A 332 -0.81 -13.32 13.21
C VAL A 332 -1.68 -13.25 14.45
N ILE A 333 -1.61 -12.16 15.19
CA ILE A 333 -2.51 -11.88 16.30
C ILE A 333 -3.16 -10.51 16.15
N GLU A 334 -4.46 -10.49 16.41
CA GLU A 334 -5.32 -9.32 16.31
C GLU A 334 -5.56 -8.72 17.70
N GLY A 335 -5.39 -7.40 17.79
CA GLY A 335 -5.87 -6.58 18.89
C GLY A 335 -7.20 -5.91 18.53
N GLU A 336 -7.56 -4.87 19.26
CA GLU A 336 -8.73 -4.05 18.98
C GLU A 336 -8.52 -3.16 17.74
N ARG A 337 -7.33 -2.56 17.63
CA ARG A 337 -6.98 -1.53 16.63
C ARG A 337 -5.63 -1.76 15.97
N MET A 338 -4.76 -2.57 16.58
CA MET A 338 -3.49 -2.94 16.00
C MET A 338 -3.33 -4.47 15.97
N GLY A 339 -2.59 -4.96 14.99
CA GLY A 339 -2.29 -6.39 14.86
C GLY A 339 -0.79 -6.63 14.66
N LEU A 340 -0.31 -7.81 15.00
CA LEU A 340 1.10 -8.18 14.89
C LEU A 340 1.23 -9.48 14.09
N ALA A 341 2.06 -9.45 13.05
CA ALA A 341 2.50 -10.63 12.32
C ALA A 341 3.98 -10.91 12.61
N LEU A 342 4.35 -12.15 12.93
CA LEU A 342 5.76 -12.58 13.02
C LEU A 342 5.95 -13.99 12.42
N PRO A 343 7.07 -14.26 11.75
CA PRO A 343 7.41 -15.62 11.33
C PRO A 343 7.69 -16.50 12.56
N THR A 344 7.58 -17.82 12.40
CA THR A 344 7.66 -18.84 13.47
C THR A 344 8.82 -18.62 14.42
N GLU A 345 10.00 -18.40 13.87
CA GLU A 345 11.24 -18.23 14.61
C GLU A 345 11.31 -16.94 15.44
N ASP A 346 10.59 -15.90 15.03
CA ASP A 346 10.51 -14.64 15.78
C ASP A 346 9.33 -14.69 16.75
N TRP A 347 8.21 -15.30 16.35
CA TRP A 347 7.06 -15.55 17.19
C TRP A 347 7.41 -16.40 18.43
N ALA A 348 8.22 -17.45 18.25
CA ALA A 348 8.65 -18.32 19.34
C ALA A 348 9.47 -17.60 20.42
N LEU A 349 10.01 -16.40 20.11
CA LEU A 349 10.73 -15.57 21.07
C LEU A 349 9.79 -14.61 21.84
N LEU A 350 8.54 -14.43 21.41
CA LEU A 350 7.59 -13.54 22.06
C LEU A 350 6.88 -14.27 23.22
N ALA A 351 7.15 -13.83 24.45
CA ALA A 351 6.71 -14.53 25.65
C ALA A 351 5.21 -14.36 25.93
N ASP A 352 4.66 -13.18 25.60
CA ASP A 352 3.25 -12.85 25.80
C ASP A 352 2.68 -12.12 24.57
N PRO A 353 2.24 -12.86 23.53
CA PRO A 353 1.70 -12.25 22.32
C PRO A 353 0.42 -11.42 22.56
N VAL A 354 -0.40 -11.83 23.54
CA VAL A 354 -1.64 -11.11 23.90
C VAL A 354 -1.31 -9.79 24.59
N GLY A 355 -0.36 -9.81 25.53
CA GLY A 355 0.14 -8.60 26.17
C GLY A 355 0.83 -7.66 25.16
N ALA A 356 1.54 -8.21 24.18
CA ALA A 356 2.19 -7.44 23.12
C ALA A 356 1.16 -6.67 22.27
N VAL A 357 0.11 -7.35 21.77
CA VAL A 357 -0.91 -6.68 20.96
C VAL A 357 -1.75 -5.69 21.78
N ALA A 358 -2.03 -6.01 23.04
CA ALA A 358 -2.69 -5.06 23.95
C ALA A 358 -1.83 -3.80 24.21
N ALA A 359 -0.50 -3.93 24.22
CA ALA A 359 0.40 -2.78 24.33
C ALA A 359 0.39 -1.92 23.05
N LEU A 360 0.23 -2.52 21.88
CA LEU A 360 0.04 -1.80 20.62
C LEU A 360 -1.27 -1.00 20.65
N ASP A 361 -2.39 -1.63 21.05
CA ASP A 361 -3.68 -0.93 21.19
C ASP A 361 -3.64 0.24 22.19
N ARG A 362 -2.80 0.13 23.24
CA ARG A 362 -2.56 1.21 24.20
C ARG A 362 -1.87 2.42 23.57
N ILE A 363 -0.95 2.22 22.63
CA ILE A 363 -0.37 3.31 21.81
C ILE A 363 -1.47 3.92 20.96
N TYR A 364 -2.18 3.08 20.19
CA TYR A 364 -3.24 3.54 19.29
C TYR A 364 -4.24 4.44 20.01
N ARG A 365 -4.79 3.97 21.13
CA ARG A 365 -5.77 4.73 21.91
C ARG A 365 -5.21 6.03 22.44
N ALA A 366 -4.01 6.03 23.03
CA ALA A 366 -3.45 7.23 23.62
C ALA A 366 -3.18 8.31 22.56
N GLU A 367 -2.62 7.93 21.41
CA GLU A 367 -2.32 8.89 20.33
C GLU A 367 -3.59 9.39 19.65
N LEU A 368 -4.59 8.53 19.46
CA LEU A 368 -5.89 8.96 18.96
C LEU A 368 -6.58 9.92 19.94
N GLU A 369 -6.47 9.67 21.24
CA GLU A 369 -7.03 10.54 22.29
C GLU A 369 -6.36 11.93 22.33
N LEU A 370 -5.07 12.03 21.99
CA LEU A 370 -4.37 13.31 21.85
C LEU A 370 -5.01 14.17 20.75
N ALA A 371 -5.45 13.53 19.67
CA ALA A 371 -6.20 14.14 18.56
C ALA A 371 -7.72 14.14 18.78
N GLY A 372 -8.19 13.96 20.02
CA GLY A 372 -9.60 14.07 20.41
C GLY A 372 -10.49 12.94 19.89
N SER A 373 -9.91 11.83 19.42
CA SER A 373 -10.63 10.66 18.91
C SER A 373 -11.60 10.94 17.77
N VAL A 374 -11.34 12.00 16.99
CA VAL A 374 -12.23 12.45 15.91
C VAL A 374 -12.02 11.67 14.62
N ARG A 375 -10.76 11.53 14.21
CA ARG A 375 -10.41 10.97 12.91
C ARG A 375 -9.36 9.87 13.08
N PRO A 376 -9.78 8.61 13.28
CA PRO A 376 -8.83 7.51 13.38
C PRO A 376 -8.07 7.33 12.06
N PRO A 377 -6.77 6.98 12.10
CA PRO A 377 -6.03 6.67 10.89
C PRO A 377 -6.70 5.51 10.15
N PHE A 378 -6.64 5.57 8.82
CA PHE A 378 -7.24 4.57 7.91
C PHE A 378 -8.73 4.29 8.19
N GLY A 379 -9.48 5.30 8.64
CA GLY A 379 -10.91 5.14 8.94
C GLY A 379 -11.21 4.23 10.14
N GLY A 380 -10.20 3.92 10.97
CA GLY A 380 -10.35 3.04 12.12
C GLY A 380 -10.12 1.56 11.82
N GLU A 381 -9.65 1.24 10.61
CA GLU A 381 -9.16 -0.10 10.27
C GLU A 381 -7.96 -0.50 11.14
N MET A 382 -7.75 -1.81 11.27
CA MET A 382 -6.63 -2.34 12.05
C MET A 382 -5.30 -1.95 11.41
N VAL A 383 -4.41 -1.38 12.21
CA VAL A 383 -3.04 -1.07 11.80
C VAL A 383 -2.15 -2.28 12.05
N TRP A 384 -1.64 -2.87 10.97
CA TRP A 384 -0.82 -4.07 11.06
C TRP A 384 0.66 -3.77 11.27
N LEU A 385 1.33 -4.54 12.12
CA LEU A 385 2.78 -4.57 12.27
C LEU A 385 3.35 -5.79 11.56
N VAL A 386 4.19 -5.58 10.55
CA VAL A 386 4.71 -6.66 9.70
C VAL A 386 6.25 -6.59 9.56
N PRO A 387 6.98 -7.70 9.77
CA PRO A 387 8.41 -7.77 9.53
C PRO A 387 8.72 -7.91 8.05
N ARG A 388 9.83 -7.32 7.62
CA ARG A 388 10.40 -7.51 6.28
C ARG A 388 11.88 -7.84 6.36
N ASP A 389 12.30 -8.85 5.61
CA ASP A 389 13.71 -9.11 5.36
C ASP A 389 14.25 -8.08 4.36
N ALA A 390 14.92 -7.06 4.88
CA ALA A 390 15.47 -5.95 4.10
C ALA A 390 16.83 -5.49 4.69
N PRO A 391 17.87 -6.35 4.68
CA PRO A 391 19.16 -6.06 5.31
C PRO A 391 19.89 -4.85 4.68
N ASP A 392 19.57 -4.55 3.42
CA ASP A 392 20.16 -3.43 2.68
C ASP A 392 19.28 -2.17 2.70
N ALA A 393 18.14 -2.19 3.41
CA ALA A 393 17.29 -1.02 3.53
C ALA A 393 17.93 0.03 4.44
N ALA A 394 17.90 1.29 3.99
CA ALA A 394 18.35 2.43 4.79
C ALA A 394 17.38 2.78 5.94
N TRP A 395 16.16 2.24 5.93
CA TRP A 395 15.12 2.47 6.95
C TRP A 395 15.07 1.32 7.95
N TRP A 396 14.83 1.64 9.22
CA TRP A 396 14.68 0.64 10.28
C TRP A 396 13.23 0.17 10.44
N MET A 397 12.31 1.14 10.38
CA MET A 397 10.86 0.98 10.36
C MET A 397 10.25 2.02 9.41
N HIS A 398 8.97 1.84 9.06
CA HIS A 398 8.20 2.74 8.21
C HIS A 398 6.74 2.72 8.66
N SER A 399 6.13 3.91 8.69
CA SER A 399 4.73 4.13 9.00
C SER A 399 3.80 3.81 7.83
N GLY A 400 2.61 3.32 8.15
CA GLY A 400 1.55 3.09 7.18
C GLY A 400 0.51 2.14 7.75
N ASN A 401 -0.37 1.63 6.88
CA ASN A 401 -1.04 0.36 7.11
C ASN A 401 -0.53 -0.61 6.04
N PRO A 402 0.52 -1.39 6.36
CA PRO A 402 1.02 -1.73 7.68
C PRO A 402 2.14 -0.78 8.12
N ILE A 403 2.44 -0.78 9.42
CA ILE A 403 3.75 -0.40 9.94
C ILE A 403 4.71 -1.54 9.62
N VAL A 404 5.74 -1.26 8.81
CA VAL A 404 6.74 -2.25 8.40
C VAL A 404 8.00 -2.05 9.23
N PHE A 405 8.59 -3.13 9.73
CA PHE A 405 9.88 -3.09 10.42
C PHE A 405 10.85 -4.10 9.83
N GLN A 406 12.15 -3.79 9.88
CA GLN A 406 13.15 -4.78 9.51
C GLN A 406 13.02 -6.00 10.43
N ARG A 407 13.21 -7.20 9.88
CA ARG A 407 13.21 -8.42 10.68
C ARG A 407 14.30 -8.42 11.77
N ALA A 408 15.41 -7.74 11.51
CA ALA A 408 16.44 -7.48 12.52
C ALA A 408 15.87 -6.66 13.71
N ALA A 409 15.04 -5.66 13.44
CA ALA A 409 14.37 -4.85 14.46
C ALA A 409 13.43 -5.67 15.33
N ALA A 410 12.75 -6.67 14.76
CA ALA A 410 11.93 -7.62 15.51
C ALA A 410 12.72 -8.26 16.66
N ARG A 411 13.91 -8.80 16.34
CA ARG A 411 14.75 -9.57 17.26
C ARG A 411 15.57 -8.71 18.21
N GLN A 412 16.04 -7.56 17.73
CA GLN A 412 16.96 -6.71 18.47
C GLN A 412 16.23 -5.71 19.38
N GLU A 413 14.99 -5.35 19.04
CA GLU A 413 14.26 -4.29 19.73
C GLU A 413 12.85 -4.69 20.16
N LEU A 414 11.97 -5.03 19.21
CA LEU A 414 10.54 -5.22 19.52
C LEU A 414 10.31 -6.34 20.52
N ILE A 415 10.76 -7.56 20.21
CA ILE A 415 10.52 -8.74 21.05
C ILE A 415 11.19 -8.60 22.42
N PRO A 416 12.47 -8.20 22.53
CA PRO A 416 13.08 -7.94 23.84
C PRO A 416 12.32 -6.92 24.68
N ARG A 417 11.80 -5.85 24.08
CA ARG A 417 11.03 -4.83 24.80
C ARG A 417 9.64 -5.32 25.20
N PHE A 418 8.95 -6.07 24.34
CA PHE A 418 7.69 -6.71 24.74
C PHE A 418 7.90 -7.63 25.94
N ASN A 419 8.94 -8.47 25.89
CA ASN A 419 9.23 -9.44 26.95
C ASN A 419 9.74 -8.79 28.25
N GLY A 420 10.56 -7.75 28.14
CA GLY A 420 11.24 -7.14 29.29
C GLY A 420 10.53 -5.93 29.88
N GLU A 421 9.86 -5.13 29.04
CA GLU A 421 9.27 -3.84 29.39
C GLU A 421 7.74 -3.80 29.21
N GLY A 422 7.15 -4.79 28.50
CA GLY A 422 5.71 -4.87 28.27
C GLY A 422 5.17 -3.90 27.22
N HIS A 423 6.04 -3.40 26.32
CA HIS A 423 5.68 -2.43 25.28
C HIS A 423 6.61 -2.54 24.04
N PRO A 424 6.22 -2.05 22.85
CA PRO A 424 6.97 -2.26 21.61
C PRO A 424 8.25 -1.42 21.46
N GLY A 425 8.43 -0.40 22.30
CA GLY A 425 9.53 0.57 22.15
C GLY A 425 9.13 1.84 21.40
N TRP A 426 10.06 2.79 21.33
CA TRP A 426 9.75 4.14 20.84
C TRP A 426 9.50 4.17 19.35
N GLY A 427 10.23 3.37 18.56
CA GLY A 427 10.10 3.31 17.10
C GLY A 427 8.66 3.06 16.66
N ILE A 428 7.96 2.09 17.26
CA ILE A 428 6.56 1.80 16.90
C ILE A 428 5.61 2.94 17.26
N ALA A 429 5.80 3.60 18.41
CA ALA A 429 5.00 4.77 18.77
C ALA A 429 5.25 5.93 17.78
N HIS A 430 6.50 6.11 17.37
CA HIS A 430 6.87 7.10 16.35
C HIS A 430 6.22 6.78 14.98
N GLU A 431 6.35 5.56 14.46
CA GLU A 431 5.73 5.18 13.18
C GLU A 431 4.20 5.28 13.22
N HIS A 432 3.58 4.98 14.36
CA HIS A 432 2.14 5.16 14.51
C HIS A 432 1.74 6.64 14.63
N GLY A 433 2.58 7.46 15.26
CA GLY A 433 2.43 8.91 15.29
C GLY A 433 2.45 9.56 13.90
N HIS A 434 3.20 8.98 12.95
CA HIS A 434 3.13 9.39 11.55
C HIS A 434 1.74 9.19 10.95
N ASN A 435 1.13 8.03 11.20
CA ASN A 435 -0.23 7.75 10.77
C ASN A 435 -1.25 8.75 11.36
N MET A 436 -1.01 9.25 12.57
CA MET A 436 -1.89 10.21 13.23
C MET A 436 -1.89 11.59 12.58
N HIS A 437 -0.71 12.14 12.24
CA HIS A 437 -0.69 13.44 11.57
C HIS A 437 -1.14 13.34 10.11
N ALA A 438 -0.83 12.23 9.43
CA ALA A 438 -1.35 11.93 8.10
C ALA A 438 -2.89 11.84 8.09
N ALA A 439 -3.49 11.25 9.13
CA ALA A 439 -4.93 11.23 9.32
C ALA A 439 -5.54 12.63 9.50
N ALA A 440 -4.75 13.66 9.79
CA ALA A 440 -5.16 15.06 9.82
C ALA A 440 -4.77 15.83 8.55
N ASN A 441 -4.55 15.13 7.42
CA ASN A 441 -4.12 15.69 6.13
C ASN A 441 -2.86 16.58 6.23
N ASP A 442 -1.99 16.32 7.23
CA ASP A 442 -0.77 17.09 7.49
C ASP A 442 -1.00 18.62 7.61
N LEU A 443 -2.19 19.04 8.04
CA LEU A 443 -2.61 20.45 8.06
C LEU A 443 -1.66 21.38 8.81
N TYR A 444 -0.96 20.87 9.82
CA TYR A 444 -0.07 21.61 10.71
C TYR A 444 1.41 21.19 10.58
N VAL A 445 1.77 20.44 9.54
CA VAL A 445 3.07 19.77 9.42
C VAL A 445 3.89 20.35 8.25
N PRO A 446 4.57 21.51 8.40
CA PRO A 446 5.57 21.93 7.42
C PRO A 446 6.57 20.80 7.14
N GLU A 447 7.01 20.65 5.90
CA GLU A 447 7.80 19.49 5.42
C GLU A 447 9.03 19.23 6.30
N VAL A 448 9.75 20.29 6.65
CA VAL A 448 10.95 20.20 7.51
C VAL A 448 10.68 19.66 8.92
N THR A 449 9.42 19.64 9.36
CA THR A 449 9.01 19.20 10.71
C THR A 449 8.33 17.84 10.74
N VAL A 450 8.25 17.14 9.59
CA VAL A 450 7.50 15.87 9.48
C VAL A 450 7.95 14.82 10.50
N GLU A 451 9.24 14.72 10.78
CA GLU A 451 9.82 13.79 11.76
C GLU A 451 9.64 14.23 13.22
N VAL A 452 9.16 15.45 13.47
CA VAL A 452 9.00 16.00 14.84
C VAL A 452 7.65 15.59 15.43
N TRP A 453 6.59 15.70 14.65
CA TRP A 453 5.21 15.40 15.05
C TRP A 453 4.96 13.97 15.54
N PRO A 454 5.44 12.89 14.90
CA PRO A 454 5.32 11.54 15.45
C PRO A 454 5.89 11.42 16.86
N ASN A 455 6.94 12.18 17.19
CA ASN A 455 7.52 12.17 18.55
C ASN A 455 6.66 12.91 19.58
N VAL A 456 5.82 13.87 19.18
CA VAL A 456 4.83 14.49 20.07
C VAL A 456 3.76 13.47 20.46
N PHE A 457 3.26 12.70 19.49
CA PHE A 457 2.34 11.57 19.74
C PHE A 457 2.99 10.49 20.61
N GLY A 458 4.21 10.07 20.26
CA GLY A 458 4.97 9.08 21.03
C GLY A 458 5.23 9.51 22.47
N LEU A 459 5.56 10.79 22.72
CA LEU A 459 5.74 11.31 24.07
C LEU A 459 4.45 11.23 24.89
N TRP A 460 3.32 11.58 24.28
CA TRP A 460 2.02 11.49 24.92
C TRP A 460 1.65 10.04 25.23
N SER A 461 1.80 9.12 24.27
CA SER A 461 1.45 7.71 24.46
C SER A 461 2.28 7.05 25.54
N TYR A 462 3.58 7.36 25.63
CA TYR A 462 4.42 6.91 26.73
C TYR A 462 3.96 7.47 28.08
N ARG A 463 3.64 8.77 28.17
CA ARG A 463 3.14 9.37 29.40
C ARG A 463 1.82 8.75 29.85
N GLN A 464 0.85 8.58 28.95
CA GLN A 464 -0.46 8.02 29.28
C GLN A 464 -0.37 6.57 29.75
N ASN A 465 0.57 5.81 29.19
CA ASN A 465 0.76 4.40 29.54
C ASN A 465 1.74 4.20 30.72
N GLY A 466 2.27 5.28 31.31
CA GLY A 466 3.22 5.20 32.43
C GLY A 466 4.57 4.60 32.04
N TRP A 467 4.95 4.65 30.76
CA TRP A 467 6.21 4.11 30.26
C TRP A 467 7.33 5.13 30.30
N ASN A 468 8.56 4.64 30.47
CA ASN A 468 9.73 5.50 30.62
C ASN A 468 10.30 5.92 29.27
N TRP A 469 9.78 7.01 28.70
CA TRP A 469 10.28 7.57 27.45
C TRP A 469 11.78 7.97 27.53
N ALA A 470 12.26 8.42 28.70
CA ALA A 470 13.64 8.84 28.87
C ALA A 470 14.63 7.67 28.84
N ALA A 471 14.18 6.45 29.18
CA ALA A 471 14.98 5.24 29.00
C ALA A 471 15.13 4.87 27.51
N GLN A 472 14.16 5.23 26.67
CA GLN A 472 14.14 4.91 25.24
C GLN A 472 14.86 5.96 24.39
N MET A 473 14.60 7.25 24.64
CA MET A 473 15.13 8.37 23.86
C MET A 473 16.31 9.09 24.51
N GLY A 474 16.62 8.73 25.76
CA GLY A 474 17.64 9.40 26.56
C GLY A 474 17.10 10.61 27.32
N ALA A 475 17.61 10.82 28.52
CA ALA A 475 17.21 11.94 29.39
C ALA A 475 17.56 13.34 28.83
N GLY A 476 18.40 13.40 27.80
CA GLY A 476 18.82 14.64 27.15
C GLY A 476 18.00 15.01 25.91
N LEU A 477 16.92 14.29 25.59
CA LEU A 477 16.13 14.46 24.35
C LEU A 477 15.80 15.93 24.04
N PHE A 478 15.38 16.70 25.05
CA PHE A 478 14.92 18.08 24.87
C PHE A 478 16.04 19.13 25.01
N ALA A 479 17.25 18.73 25.43
CA ALA A 479 18.31 19.66 25.80
C ALA A 479 18.74 20.56 24.63
N ALA A 480 18.77 20.03 23.40
CA ALA A 480 19.11 20.80 22.21
C ALA A 480 18.07 21.89 21.92
N GLY A 481 16.77 21.57 22.04
CA GLY A 481 15.68 22.54 21.89
C GLY A 481 15.68 23.60 22.99
N HIS A 482 15.93 23.22 24.24
CA HIS A 482 16.05 24.17 25.34
C HIS A 482 17.22 25.14 25.13
N ALA A 483 18.38 24.62 24.73
CA ALA A 483 19.55 25.43 24.41
C ALA A 483 19.34 26.33 23.19
N TYR A 484 18.57 25.86 22.20
CA TYR A 484 18.19 26.64 21.03
C TYR A 484 17.27 27.80 21.40
N HIS A 485 16.22 27.55 22.18
CA HIS A 485 15.30 28.58 22.67
C HIS A 485 16.02 29.65 23.52
N ALA A 486 17.02 29.27 24.31
CA ALA A 486 17.77 30.20 25.16
C ALA A 486 18.70 31.18 24.40
N ARG A 487 18.91 30.99 23.09
CA ARG A 487 19.76 31.89 22.28
C ARG A 487 19.05 33.22 22.07
N ALA A 488 19.81 34.32 22.02
CA ALA A 488 19.24 35.64 21.74
C ALA A 488 18.65 35.74 20.33
N THR A 489 19.25 35.05 19.35
CA THR A 489 18.83 35.03 17.95
C THR A 489 19.04 33.64 17.35
N PRO A 490 18.13 32.68 17.59
CA PRO A 490 18.21 31.35 17.00
C PRO A 490 18.04 31.43 15.47
N ALA A 491 18.81 30.65 14.72
CA ALA A 491 18.72 30.61 13.26
C ALA A 491 17.83 29.46 12.81
N PHE A 492 16.92 29.70 11.86
CA PHE A 492 16.08 28.66 11.28
C PHE A 492 16.91 27.56 10.59
N ALA A 493 18.05 27.92 10.01
CA ALA A 493 18.95 26.97 9.36
C ALA A 493 19.41 25.82 10.29
N ASP A 494 19.54 26.09 11.59
CA ASP A 494 19.87 25.04 12.57
C ASP A 494 18.71 24.06 12.75
N LEU A 495 17.47 24.57 12.83
CA LEU A 495 16.26 23.74 12.92
C LEU A 495 16.06 22.94 11.62
N ALA A 496 16.32 23.55 10.47
CA ALA A 496 16.23 22.86 9.19
C ALA A 496 17.30 21.76 9.03
N ALA A 497 18.47 21.91 9.67
CA ALA A 497 19.52 20.90 9.68
C ALA A 497 19.26 19.79 10.72
N ASP A 498 18.60 20.12 11.84
CA ASP A 498 18.20 19.17 12.88
C ASP A 498 16.78 19.50 13.40
N PRO A 499 15.74 18.96 12.74
CA PRO A 499 14.35 19.21 13.10
C PRO A 499 13.99 18.80 14.53
N PHE A 500 14.72 17.84 15.13
CA PHE A 500 14.45 17.38 16.49
C PHE A 500 14.67 18.46 17.55
N ILE A 501 15.39 19.54 17.23
CA ILE A 501 15.47 20.74 18.06
C ILE A 501 14.06 21.26 18.41
N LEU A 502 13.12 21.21 17.44
CA LEU A 502 11.76 21.67 17.63
C LEU A 502 11.00 20.85 18.68
N LEU A 503 11.32 19.57 18.86
CA LEU A 503 10.70 18.74 19.90
C LEU A 503 10.98 19.29 21.30
N GLY A 504 12.19 19.76 21.56
CA GLY A 504 12.53 20.41 22.84
C GLY A 504 11.88 21.80 22.99
N CYS A 505 11.63 22.50 21.89
CA CYS A 505 10.84 23.73 21.90
C CYS A 505 9.38 23.47 22.28
N PHE A 506 8.76 22.40 21.74
CA PHE A 506 7.42 21.97 22.14
C PHE A 506 7.37 21.47 23.58
N ASP A 507 8.42 20.78 24.06
CA ASP A 507 8.53 20.39 25.47
C ASP A 507 8.48 21.61 26.41
N LEU A 508 9.14 22.73 26.09
CA LEU A 508 9.01 23.96 26.88
C LEU A 508 7.58 24.49 26.87
N LEU A 509 6.95 24.57 25.71
CA LEU A 509 5.58 25.07 25.58
C LEU A 509 4.59 24.21 26.40
N ILE A 510 4.71 22.89 26.26
CA ILE A 510 3.90 21.91 27.00
C ILE A 510 4.24 21.94 28.50
N GLY A 511 5.50 22.11 28.86
CA GLY A 511 5.95 22.21 30.25
C GLY A 511 5.40 23.45 30.96
N THR A 512 5.34 24.58 30.27
CA THR A 512 4.85 25.86 30.83
C THR A 512 3.32 25.93 30.85
N HIS A 513 2.64 25.42 29.82
CA HIS A 513 1.19 25.62 29.65
C HIS A 513 0.35 24.35 29.73
N GLY A 514 0.96 23.18 29.90
CA GLY A 514 0.28 21.89 29.91
C GLY A 514 -0.06 21.37 28.50
N TRP A 515 -0.72 20.22 28.45
CA TRP A 515 -1.07 19.54 27.19
C TRP A 515 -2.37 20.04 26.55
N ASP A 516 -3.22 20.76 27.29
CA ASP A 516 -4.59 21.08 26.84
C ASP A 516 -4.62 21.92 25.56
N GLY A 517 -3.67 22.86 25.41
CA GLY A 517 -3.56 23.65 24.18
C GLY A 517 -3.11 22.81 22.98
N MET A 518 -2.16 21.89 23.18
CA MET A 518 -1.74 20.92 22.16
C MET A 518 -2.89 20.00 21.75
N ARG A 519 -3.60 19.42 22.72
CA ARG A 519 -4.79 18.58 22.49
C ARG A 519 -5.86 19.34 21.71
N THR A 520 -6.12 20.59 22.07
CA THR A 520 -7.11 21.44 21.40
C THR A 520 -6.73 21.67 19.94
N MET A 521 -5.47 21.99 19.66
CA MET A 521 -4.96 22.17 18.29
C MET A 521 -5.10 20.89 17.47
N LEU A 522 -4.61 19.76 17.98
CA LEU A 522 -4.63 18.48 17.27
C LEU A 522 -6.05 17.95 17.04
N THR A 523 -6.95 18.15 18.02
CA THR A 523 -8.37 17.84 17.87
C THR A 523 -9.02 18.68 16.77
N GLN A 524 -8.70 19.99 16.72
CA GLN A 524 -9.23 20.85 15.67
C GLN A 524 -8.69 20.47 14.30
N ALA A 525 -7.41 20.10 14.19
CA ALA A 525 -6.82 19.60 12.95
C ALA A 525 -7.54 18.35 12.44
N ALA A 526 -7.83 17.39 13.33
CA ALA A 526 -8.57 16.19 12.96
C ALA A 526 -10.01 16.51 12.47
N ARG A 527 -10.68 17.50 13.07
CA ARG A 527 -12.02 17.96 12.64
C ARG A 527 -11.99 18.67 11.30
N ASP A 528 -11.10 19.66 11.15
CA ASP A 528 -10.96 20.41 9.90
C ASP A 528 -10.64 19.47 8.74
N ALA A 529 -9.79 18.48 8.96
CA ALA A 529 -9.45 17.48 7.97
C ALA A 529 -10.62 16.52 7.65
N ALA A 530 -11.47 16.19 8.63
CA ALA A 530 -12.71 15.44 8.42
C ALA A 530 -13.74 16.24 7.60
N ASP A 531 -13.75 17.57 7.75
CA ASP A 531 -14.58 18.50 6.97
C ASP A 531 -13.99 18.78 5.56
N GLY A 532 -12.91 18.09 5.18
CA GLY A 532 -12.30 18.16 3.86
C GLY A 532 -11.25 19.25 3.69
N MET A 533 -10.79 19.87 4.78
CA MET A 533 -9.71 20.86 4.70
C MET A 533 -8.38 20.19 4.32
N ALA A 534 -7.62 20.85 3.46
CA ALA A 534 -6.26 20.50 3.10
C ALA A 534 -5.39 21.76 3.03
N ALA A 535 -4.11 21.64 3.36
CA ALA A 535 -3.13 22.70 3.21
C ALA A 535 -2.40 22.53 1.87
N GLY A 536 -2.36 23.59 1.06
CA GLY A 536 -1.80 23.53 -0.30
C GLY A 536 -0.27 23.59 -0.35
N ASP A 537 0.37 24.22 0.64
CA ASP A 537 1.83 24.38 0.72
C ASP A 537 2.30 24.55 2.17
N ASP A 538 3.62 24.61 2.37
CA ASP A 538 4.25 24.77 3.68
C ASP A 538 3.93 26.10 4.36
N ALA A 539 3.65 27.16 3.60
CA ALA A 539 3.25 28.45 4.17
C ALA A 539 1.85 28.34 4.79
N ALA A 540 0.92 27.65 4.13
CA ALA A 540 -0.41 27.34 4.65
C ALA A 540 -0.34 26.43 5.87
N ARG A 541 0.53 25.41 5.87
CA ARG A 541 0.74 24.53 7.03
C ARG A 541 1.30 25.27 8.23
N LEU A 542 2.28 26.15 8.00
CA LEU A 542 2.85 26.99 9.06
C LEU A 542 1.81 27.98 9.61
N ALA A 543 1.03 28.62 8.74
CA ALA A 543 -0.05 29.51 9.15
C ALA A 543 -1.06 28.77 10.04
N TYR A 544 -1.52 27.60 9.59
CA TYR A 544 -2.43 26.75 10.34
C TYR A 544 -1.86 26.36 11.71
N LEU A 545 -0.60 25.88 11.74
CA LEU A 545 0.09 25.52 12.97
C LEU A 545 0.13 26.68 13.96
N VAL A 546 0.60 27.85 13.55
CA VAL A 546 0.76 29.01 14.44
C VAL A 546 -0.60 29.50 14.94
N GLU A 547 -1.58 29.60 14.04
CA GLU A 547 -2.92 30.13 14.37
C GLU A 547 -3.69 29.17 15.30
N ARG A 548 -3.72 27.88 14.98
CA ARG A 548 -4.44 26.89 15.79
C ARG A 548 -3.75 26.58 17.10
N LEU A 549 -2.42 26.56 17.15
CA LEU A 549 -1.70 26.39 18.41
C LEU A 549 -1.86 27.62 19.31
N SER A 550 -1.84 28.82 18.73
CA SER A 550 -2.14 30.07 19.47
C SER A 550 -3.56 30.07 20.04
N ALA A 551 -4.55 29.67 19.24
CA ALA A 551 -5.92 29.52 19.70
C ALA A 551 -6.07 28.45 20.79
N GLY A 552 -5.39 27.31 20.65
CA GLY A 552 -5.40 26.22 21.62
C GLY A 552 -4.84 26.63 22.98
N TYR A 553 -3.73 27.37 23.00
CA TYR A 553 -3.16 27.89 24.25
C TYR A 553 -3.77 29.22 24.70
N GLN A 554 -4.63 29.84 23.89
CA GLN A 554 -5.16 31.19 24.10
C GLN A 554 -4.03 32.22 24.32
N ARG A 555 -2.99 32.13 23.49
CA ARG A 555 -1.79 32.97 23.54
C ARG A 555 -1.35 33.30 22.13
N ASP A 556 -0.83 34.50 21.93
CA ASP A 556 -0.17 34.83 20.67
C ASP A 556 1.23 34.19 20.68
N LEU A 557 1.38 33.11 19.91
CA LEU A 557 2.64 32.38 19.74
C LEU A 557 3.49 32.94 18.58
N THR A 558 3.03 33.96 17.86
CA THR A 558 3.80 34.57 16.77
C THR A 558 5.20 35.02 17.23
N PRO A 559 5.38 35.71 18.38
CA PRO A 559 6.71 36.07 18.86
C PRO A 559 7.62 34.85 19.05
N LEU A 560 7.07 33.75 19.57
CA LEU A 560 7.81 32.51 19.85
C LEU A 560 8.24 31.80 18.57
N PHE A 561 7.35 31.63 17.60
CA PHE A 561 7.69 31.02 16.31
C PHE A 561 8.69 31.86 15.51
N ARG A 562 8.57 33.20 15.54
CA ARG A 562 9.57 34.10 14.96
C ARG A 562 10.92 34.00 15.65
N HIS A 563 10.93 33.87 16.98
CA HIS A 563 12.15 33.63 17.75
C HIS A 563 12.82 32.32 17.34
N TRP A 564 12.06 31.26 17.11
CA TRP A 564 12.55 29.99 16.56
C TRP A 564 12.86 30.03 15.05
N GLY A 565 12.82 31.22 14.43
CA GLY A 565 13.23 31.43 13.05
C GLY A 565 12.17 31.13 11.98
N PHE A 566 10.94 30.77 12.36
CA PHE A 566 9.87 30.55 11.38
C PHE A 566 9.41 31.85 10.73
N ALA A 567 9.14 31.80 9.43
CA ALA A 567 8.65 32.93 8.65
C ALA A 567 7.13 33.14 8.83
N VAL A 568 6.71 33.54 10.03
CA VAL A 568 5.29 33.79 10.34
C VAL A 568 4.78 35.02 9.59
N SER A 569 3.78 34.81 8.73
CA SER A 569 3.18 35.85 7.88
C SER A 569 2.52 36.98 8.70
N ALA A 570 2.35 38.14 8.08
CA ALA A 570 1.62 39.25 8.70
C ALA A 570 0.13 38.92 8.92
N ALA A 571 -0.46 38.11 8.04
CA ALA A 571 -1.85 37.67 8.15
C ALA A 571 -2.05 36.80 9.40
N SER A 572 -1.19 35.78 9.59
CA SER A 572 -1.25 34.93 10.78
C SER A 572 -0.98 35.72 12.06
N ALA A 573 -0.03 36.66 12.04
CA ALA A 573 0.22 37.55 13.17
C ALA A 573 -1.00 38.40 13.56
N ALA A 574 -1.78 38.86 12.57
CA ALA A 574 -3.02 39.59 12.84
C ALA A 574 -4.10 38.68 13.45
N VAL A 575 -4.19 37.41 13.02
CA VAL A 575 -5.12 36.42 13.58
C VAL A 575 -4.77 36.09 15.03
N THR A 576 -3.49 35.94 15.36
CA THR A 576 -3.06 35.55 16.72
C THR A 576 -3.05 36.71 17.71
N ALA A 577 -2.94 37.96 17.25
CA ALA A 577 -2.90 39.17 18.09
C ALA A 577 -4.14 39.42 18.96
N GLN A 578 -5.23 38.68 18.74
CA GLN A 578 -6.39 38.68 19.64
C GLN A 578 -6.09 38.06 21.02
N TRP A 579 -5.01 37.30 21.13
CA TRP A 579 -4.58 36.63 22.36
C TRP A 579 -3.42 37.37 23.04
N PRO A 580 -3.24 37.22 24.37
CA PRO A 580 -2.08 37.80 25.06
C PRO A 580 -0.76 37.25 24.51
N ALA A 581 0.21 38.14 24.28
CA ALA A 581 1.53 37.76 23.80
C ALA A 581 2.23 36.78 24.74
N THR A 582 2.89 35.78 24.15
CA THR A 582 3.71 34.81 24.89
C THR A 582 5.07 35.43 25.22
N PRO A 583 5.51 35.45 26.48
CA PRO A 583 6.86 35.86 26.83
C PRO A 583 7.89 34.94 26.16
N LEU A 584 9.01 35.51 25.72
CA LEU A 584 10.15 34.73 25.19
C LEU A 584 11.03 34.13 26.31
N THR A 585 10.71 34.42 27.57
CA THR A 585 11.38 33.86 28.75
C THR A 585 10.43 32.88 29.43
N PRO A 586 10.94 31.73 29.93
CA PRO A 586 10.13 30.72 30.61
C PRO A 586 9.29 31.25 31.77
#